data_AF-A0A934DJC6-F1
#
_entry.id   AF-A0A934DJC6-F1
#
_cell.length_a   1.000
_cell.length_b   1.000
_cell.length_c   1.000
_cell.angle_alpha   90.00
_cell.angle_beta   90.00
_cell.angle_gamma   90.00
#
_symmetry.space_group_name_H-M   'P 1'
#
loop_
_entity.id
_entity.type
_entity.pdbx_description
1 polymer ?
#
loop_
_entity_poly.entity_id
_entity_poly.type
_entity_poly.pdbx_seq_one_letter_code
_entity_poly.pdbx_strand_id
1 'polypeptide(L)'
;METAPKKPLSLSGLPLALFVLLVAVAGGALWLTGSRQSLDKVYATTVRKAQIVADMRTDLYAAAEAEKSAVLADTDQSSVNFANQARASVDKVTAELKAFQGLAESSQEQELAKRFEEAFAEYRKVDEEVLGLAVQNTNLKAFALSFGQAAAALADMEKSLRPLLDGAADKPARQAQRALAEALRIQSLHAAHIMEKTDPRMDALEKDMARADKAVRTALAALGKDGASALAVYERYWKLNGEIVGLSRQNTNVRSFTLSLERKTKALAACDEALRVLEKNIRERMATKATR
;
A
#
# COMPACT_ATOMS: atom_id res chain seq x y z
N MET A 1 35.30 49.94 91.49
CA MET A 1 35.78 49.73 90.10
C MET A 1 36.60 48.46 90.12
N GLU A 2 35.99 47.35 89.74
CA GLU A 2 36.60 46.01 89.76
C GLU A 2 36.53 45.49 88.32
N THR A 3 37.70 45.27 87.71
CA THR A 3 37.86 44.95 86.30
C THR A 3 37.84 43.43 86.10
N ALA A 4 36.80 42.93 85.42
CA ALA A 4 36.68 41.52 85.05
C ALA A 4 37.68 41.11 83.94
N PRO A 5 38.30 39.92 84.00
CA PRO A 5 39.22 39.46 82.97
C PRO A 5 38.48 38.88 81.75
N LYS A 6 38.88 39.32 80.54
CA LYS A 6 38.41 38.79 79.26
C LYS A 6 39.06 37.42 79.00
N LYS A 7 38.24 36.38 78.81
CA LYS A 7 38.69 35.05 78.33
C LYS A 7 39.14 35.13 76.86
N PRO A 8 40.28 34.52 76.48
CA PRO A 8 40.69 34.41 75.09
C PRO A 8 39.83 33.39 74.34
N LEU A 9 39.27 33.78 73.19
CA LEU A 9 38.64 32.83 72.26
C LEU A 9 39.73 31.92 71.66
N SER A 10 39.63 30.60 71.89
CA SER A 10 40.51 29.61 71.26
C SER A 10 40.15 29.42 69.80
N LEU A 11 41.09 29.71 68.90
CA LEU A 11 40.96 29.59 67.43
C LEU A 11 41.08 28.15 66.87
N SER A 12 41.02 27.11 67.72
CA SER A 12 41.32 25.73 67.35
C SER A 12 40.22 24.96 66.60
N GLY A 13 39.02 25.54 66.42
CA GLY A 13 37.90 24.89 65.70
C GLY A 13 37.74 25.29 64.23
N LEU A 14 38.43 26.34 63.77
CA LEU A 14 38.27 26.92 62.44
C LEU A 14 38.65 26.00 61.25
N PRO A 15 39.74 25.19 61.29
CA PRO A 15 40.11 24.37 60.14
C PRO A 15 39.16 23.18 59.94
N LEU A 16 38.54 22.65 61.00
CA LEU A 16 37.61 21.53 60.90
C LEU A 16 36.27 21.97 60.30
N ALA A 17 35.76 23.15 60.71
CA ALA A 17 34.53 23.71 60.18
C ALA A 17 34.65 24.06 58.68
N LEU A 18 35.81 24.58 58.25
CA LEU A 18 36.07 24.89 56.85
C LEU A 18 36.13 23.63 55.97
N PHE A 19 36.69 22.54 56.49
CA PHE A 19 36.79 21.27 55.79
C PHE A 19 35.40 20.62 55.62
N VAL A 20 34.56 20.62 56.65
CA VAL A 20 33.17 20.12 56.57
C VAL A 20 32.36 20.93 55.57
N LEU A 21 32.52 22.25 55.54
CA LEU A 21 31.86 23.11 54.57
C LEU A 21 32.31 22.80 53.13
N LEU A 22 33.60 22.60 52.90
CA LEU A 22 34.13 22.23 51.58
C LEU A 22 33.63 20.87 51.11
N VAL A 23 33.56 19.87 51.99
CA VAL A 23 32.99 18.55 51.66
C VAL A 23 31.50 18.63 51.39
N ALA A 24 30.75 19.42 52.16
CA ALA A 24 29.32 19.64 51.93
C ALA A 24 29.05 20.38 50.61
N VAL A 25 29.85 21.39 50.27
CA VAL A 25 29.77 22.13 49.00
C VAL A 25 30.18 21.24 47.83
N ALA A 26 31.26 20.47 47.95
CA ALA A 26 31.70 19.52 46.92
C ALA A 26 30.67 18.40 46.71
N GLY A 27 30.11 17.85 47.78
CA GLY A 27 29.03 16.85 47.74
C GLY A 27 27.75 17.42 47.13
N GLY A 28 27.38 18.65 47.48
CA GLY A 28 26.25 19.37 46.88
C GLY A 28 26.47 19.65 45.39
N ALA A 29 27.68 20.06 45.00
CA ALA A 29 28.04 20.31 43.60
C ALA A 29 28.05 19.01 42.77
N LEU A 30 28.59 17.91 43.31
CA LEU A 30 28.55 16.58 42.69
C LEU A 30 27.12 16.05 42.55
N TRP A 31 26.28 16.25 43.58
CA TRP A 31 24.88 15.86 43.53
C TRP A 31 24.07 16.69 42.53
N LEU A 32 24.29 18.01 42.47
CA LEU A 32 23.64 18.90 41.50
C LEU A 32 24.07 18.62 40.06
N THR A 33 25.35 18.34 39.83
CA THR A 33 25.88 18.04 38.48
C THR A 33 25.44 16.64 37.99
N GLY A 34 25.46 15.63 38.86
CA GLY A 34 24.94 14.29 38.54
C GLY A 34 23.43 14.28 38.27
N SER A 35 22.66 15.07 39.04
CA SER A 35 21.22 15.22 38.83
C SER A 35 20.91 15.87 37.47
N ARG A 36 21.63 16.93 37.10
CA ARG A 36 21.48 17.59 35.78
C ARG A 36 21.79 16.65 34.61
N GLN A 37 22.91 15.93 34.66
CA GLN A 37 23.25 14.96 33.59
C GLN A 37 22.21 13.86 33.42
N SER A 38 21.59 13.40 34.52
CA SER A 38 20.52 12.41 34.46
C SER A 38 19.23 12.96 33.82
N LEU A 39 18.86 14.21 34.12
CA LEU A 39 17.68 14.88 33.55
C LEU A 39 17.85 15.12 32.04
N ASP A 40 19.02 15.59 31.61
CA ASP A 40 19.33 15.82 30.19
C ASP A 40 19.23 14.53 29.38
N LYS A 41 19.79 13.43 29.91
CA LYS A 41 19.74 12.11 29.26
C LYS A 41 18.31 11.58 29.16
N VAL A 42 17.51 11.74 30.22
CA VAL A 42 16.12 11.28 30.25
C VAL A 42 15.25 12.11 29.32
N TYR A 43 15.45 13.42 29.27
CA TYR A 43 14.76 14.31 28.33
C TYR A 43 15.10 13.96 26.88
N ALA A 44 16.40 13.85 26.55
CA ALA A 44 16.86 13.48 25.21
C ALA A 44 16.29 12.12 24.75
N THR A 45 16.26 11.13 25.64
CA THR A 45 15.68 9.80 25.34
C THR A 45 14.19 9.89 25.06
N THR A 46 13.44 10.70 25.83
CA THR A 46 11.99 10.83 25.67
C THR A 46 11.62 11.60 24.40
N VAL A 47 12.36 12.66 24.08
CA VAL A 47 12.23 13.38 22.79
C VAL A 47 12.53 12.43 21.63
N ARG A 48 13.59 11.62 21.73
CA ARG A 48 13.94 10.63 20.70
C ARG A 48 12.83 9.60 20.49
N LYS A 49 12.22 9.08 21.56
CA LYS A 49 11.06 8.18 21.50
C LYS A 49 9.87 8.83 20.78
N ALA A 50 9.54 10.07 21.14
CA ALA A 50 8.45 10.81 20.51
C ALA A 50 8.69 11.02 19.01
N GLN A 51 9.94 11.34 18.63
CA GLN A 51 10.32 11.47 17.22
C GLN A 51 10.16 10.15 16.47
N ILE A 52 10.66 9.03 17.01
CA ILE A 52 10.53 7.71 16.37
C ILE A 52 9.05 7.34 16.17
N VAL A 53 8.18 7.61 17.14
CA VAL A 53 6.74 7.34 16.99
C VAL A 53 6.10 8.23 15.92
N ALA A 54 6.51 9.49 15.82
CA ALA A 54 6.05 10.39 14.75
C ALA A 54 6.53 9.94 13.37
N ASP A 55 7.78 9.46 13.27
CA ASP A 55 8.36 8.92 12.03
C ASP A 55 7.60 7.66 11.60
N MET A 56 7.35 6.71 12.53
CA MET A 56 6.55 5.50 12.24
C MET A 56 5.17 5.82 11.68
N ARG A 57 4.49 6.84 12.24
CA ARG A 57 3.18 7.26 11.73
C ARG A 57 3.30 7.83 10.32
N THR A 58 4.29 8.69 10.08
CA THR A 58 4.56 9.29 8.76
C THR A 58 4.82 8.21 7.72
N ASP A 59 5.76 7.29 7.98
CA ASP A 59 6.12 6.24 7.01
C ASP A 59 4.99 5.22 6.82
N LEU A 60 4.17 4.94 7.85
CA LEU A 60 2.98 4.10 7.71
C LEU A 60 1.95 4.71 6.75
N TYR A 61 1.71 6.03 6.83
CA TYR A 61 0.83 6.71 5.88
C TYR A 61 1.45 6.80 4.48
N ALA A 62 2.76 7.01 4.39
CA ALA A 62 3.47 6.98 3.11
C ALA A 62 3.36 5.60 2.44
N ALA A 63 3.47 4.50 3.21
CA ALA A 63 3.25 3.15 2.72
C ALA A 63 1.82 2.95 2.19
N ALA A 64 0.82 3.44 2.92
CA ALA A 64 -0.59 3.34 2.53
C ALA A 64 -0.91 4.19 1.27
N GLU A 65 -0.29 5.36 1.13
CA GLU A 65 -0.43 6.20 -0.06
C GLU A 65 0.20 5.52 -1.28
N ALA A 66 1.45 5.07 -1.16
CA ALA A 66 2.16 4.40 -2.24
C ALA A 66 1.45 3.11 -2.69
N GLU A 67 0.89 2.32 -1.78
CA GLU A 67 0.10 1.14 -2.15
C GLU A 67 -1.19 1.51 -2.91
N LYS A 68 -1.91 2.56 -2.51
CA LYS A 68 -3.07 3.05 -3.29
C LYS A 68 -2.64 3.49 -4.69
N SER A 69 -1.50 4.18 -4.80
CA SER A 69 -0.93 4.55 -6.10
C SER A 69 -0.55 3.31 -6.93
N ALA A 70 -0.06 2.24 -6.31
CA ALA A 70 0.23 0.99 -7.00
C ALA A 70 -1.04 0.31 -7.54
N VAL A 71 -2.13 0.33 -6.78
CA VAL A 71 -3.45 -0.21 -7.17
C VAL A 71 -4.10 0.58 -8.29
N LEU A 72 -3.93 1.91 -8.28
CA LEU A 72 -4.54 2.85 -9.24
C LEU A 72 -3.66 3.16 -10.45
N ALA A 73 -2.47 2.56 -10.53
CA ALA A 73 -1.53 2.80 -11.62
C ALA A 73 -2.13 2.42 -12.98
N ASP A 74 -1.85 3.26 -13.97
CA ASP A 74 -2.27 3.11 -15.36
C ASP A 74 -1.27 2.32 -16.22
N THR A 75 -0.14 1.92 -15.64
CA THR A 75 0.89 1.09 -16.27
C THR A 75 1.50 0.11 -15.28
N ASP A 76 1.96 -1.04 -15.79
CA ASP A 76 2.70 -2.03 -15.02
C ASP A 76 3.92 -1.43 -14.31
N GLN A 77 4.68 -0.60 -15.03
CA GLN A 77 5.90 -0.01 -14.51
C GLN A 77 5.61 0.95 -13.34
N SER A 78 4.59 1.81 -13.47
CA SER A 78 4.17 2.70 -12.38
C SER A 78 3.70 1.89 -11.17
N SER A 79 2.90 0.84 -11.39
CA SER A 79 2.41 -0.04 -10.31
C SER A 79 3.56 -0.69 -9.53
N VAL A 80 4.56 -1.24 -10.24
CA VAL A 80 5.76 -1.83 -9.64
C VAL A 80 6.57 -0.78 -8.87
N ASN A 81 6.75 0.41 -9.43
CA ASN A 81 7.51 1.48 -8.77
C ASN A 81 6.85 1.90 -7.45
N PHE A 82 5.53 2.10 -7.45
CA PHE A 82 4.77 2.44 -6.26
C PHE A 82 4.75 1.30 -5.23
N ALA A 83 4.63 0.04 -5.68
CA ALA A 83 4.73 -1.11 -4.78
C ALA A 83 6.09 -1.19 -4.08
N ASN A 84 7.18 -0.87 -4.79
CA ASN A 84 8.51 -0.81 -4.20
C ASN A 84 8.64 0.34 -3.20
N GLN A 85 8.02 1.50 -3.47
CA GLN A 85 7.96 2.61 -2.50
C GLN A 85 7.19 2.23 -1.23
N ALA A 86 6.05 1.55 -1.37
CA ALA A 86 5.27 1.06 -0.24
C ALA A 86 6.09 0.13 0.66
N ARG A 87 6.78 -0.85 0.06
CA ARG A 87 7.67 -1.78 0.77
C ARG A 87 8.80 -1.06 1.48
N ALA A 88 9.44 -0.10 0.82
CA ALA A 88 10.52 0.67 1.43
C ALA A 88 10.04 1.44 2.67
N SER A 89 8.82 2.01 2.64
CA SER A 89 8.23 2.67 3.80
C SER A 89 7.89 1.69 4.93
N VAL A 90 7.40 0.48 4.61
CA VAL A 90 7.17 -0.60 5.58
C VAL A 90 8.48 -1.04 6.27
N ASP A 91 9.58 -1.11 5.52
CA ASP A 91 10.89 -1.46 6.06
C ASP A 91 11.41 -0.41 7.05
N LYS A 92 11.14 0.89 6.79
CA LYS A 92 11.46 1.96 7.73
C LYS A 92 10.67 1.83 9.04
N VAL A 93 9.36 1.63 8.96
CA VAL A 93 8.52 1.41 10.16
C VAL A 93 9.02 0.21 10.97
N THR A 94 9.47 -0.86 10.30
CA THR A 94 10.06 -2.03 10.96
C THR A 94 11.36 -1.68 11.70
N ALA A 95 12.25 -0.91 11.07
CA ALA A 95 13.51 -0.47 11.68
C ALA A 95 13.27 0.47 12.87
N GLU A 96 12.29 1.36 12.75
CA GLU A 96 11.89 2.32 13.77
C GLU A 96 11.24 1.65 14.98
N LEU A 97 10.38 0.66 14.75
CA LEU A 97 9.82 -0.16 15.83
C LEU A 97 10.92 -0.83 16.64
N LYS A 98 11.90 -1.43 15.96
CA LYS A 98 13.06 -2.05 16.62
C LYS A 98 13.88 -1.02 17.40
N ALA A 99 14.09 0.17 16.84
CA ALA A 99 14.78 1.26 17.53
C ALA A 99 14.00 1.73 18.77
N PHE A 100 12.68 1.84 18.68
CA PHE A 100 11.81 2.17 19.80
C PHE A 100 11.90 1.12 20.91
N GLN A 101 11.79 -0.16 20.56
CA GLN A 101 11.90 -1.27 21.51
C GLN A 101 13.24 -1.27 22.26
N GLY A 102 14.34 -0.91 21.59
CA GLY A 102 15.66 -0.77 22.21
C GLY A 102 15.77 0.41 23.19
N LEU A 103 14.88 1.40 23.09
CA LEU A 103 14.81 2.55 24.01
C LEU A 103 13.72 2.37 25.08
N ALA A 104 12.80 1.42 24.95
CA ALA A 104 11.67 1.24 25.85
C ALA A 104 12.15 0.85 27.27
N GLU A 105 11.81 1.65 28.27
CA GLU A 105 12.32 1.49 29.64
C GLU A 105 11.27 0.91 30.60
N SER A 106 9.98 1.05 30.29
CA SER A 106 8.90 0.54 31.14
C SER A 106 8.16 -0.63 30.53
N SER A 107 7.62 -1.48 31.39
CA SER A 107 6.70 -2.55 30.98
C SER A 107 5.50 -2.01 30.20
N GLN A 108 5.01 -0.82 30.53
CA GLN A 108 3.92 -0.17 29.80
C GLN A 108 4.34 0.24 28.37
N GLU A 109 5.53 0.80 28.18
CA GLU A 109 6.04 1.15 26.84
C GLU A 109 6.25 -0.12 26.00
N GLN A 110 6.78 -1.18 26.60
CA GLN A 110 6.99 -2.48 25.95
C GLN A 110 5.66 -3.12 25.53
N GLU A 111 4.65 -3.10 26.39
CA GLU A 111 3.31 -3.62 26.10
C GLU A 111 2.62 -2.82 24.98
N LEU A 112 2.71 -1.49 25.00
CA LEU A 112 2.15 -0.65 23.94
C LEU A 112 2.87 -0.84 22.60
N ALA A 113 4.20 -0.98 22.61
CA ALA A 113 4.97 -1.31 21.40
C ALA A 113 4.59 -2.68 20.84
N LYS A 114 4.35 -3.68 21.70
CA LYS A 114 3.89 -5.01 21.29
C LYS A 114 2.50 -4.96 20.64
N ARG A 115 1.57 -4.17 21.18
CA ARG A 115 0.25 -3.99 20.55
C ARG A 115 0.35 -3.38 19.15
N PHE A 116 1.25 -2.42 18.98
CA PHE A 116 1.55 -1.88 17.65
C PHE A 116 2.16 -2.95 16.74
N GLU A 117 3.14 -3.73 17.23
CA GLU A 117 3.77 -4.82 16.47
C GLU A 117 2.74 -5.83 15.96
N GLU A 118 1.78 -6.24 16.79
CA GLU A 118 0.69 -7.15 16.42
C GLU A 118 -0.21 -6.55 15.34
N ALA A 119 -0.63 -5.29 15.49
CA ALA A 119 -1.43 -4.59 14.48
C ALA A 119 -0.66 -4.42 13.16
N PHE A 120 0.64 -4.10 13.26
CA PHE A 120 1.52 -3.88 12.12
C PHE A 120 1.82 -5.16 11.36
N ALA A 121 1.90 -6.31 12.04
CA ALA A 121 2.03 -7.61 11.39
C ALA A 121 0.83 -7.93 10.49
N GLU A 122 -0.40 -7.64 10.94
CA GLU A 122 -1.59 -7.80 10.11
C GLU A 122 -1.60 -6.78 8.95
N TYR A 123 -1.23 -5.52 9.20
CA TYR A 123 -1.08 -4.52 8.15
C TYR A 123 -0.12 -5.01 7.05
N ARG A 124 1.07 -5.49 7.41
CA ARG A 124 2.08 -5.99 6.47
C ARG A 124 1.60 -7.18 5.65
N LYS A 125 0.89 -8.11 6.30
CA LYS A 125 0.33 -9.28 5.60
C LYS A 125 -0.65 -8.85 4.52
N VAL A 126 -1.59 -7.96 4.86
CA VAL A 126 -2.58 -7.44 3.92
C VAL A 126 -1.92 -6.61 2.83
N ASP A 127 -0.94 -5.80 3.19
CA ASP A 127 -0.19 -4.96 2.26
C ASP A 127 0.50 -5.80 1.18
N GLU A 128 1.23 -6.85 1.56
CA GLU A 128 1.89 -7.73 0.57
C GLU A 128 0.88 -8.47 -0.32
N GLU A 129 -0.27 -8.91 0.23
CA GLU A 129 -1.35 -9.49 -0.58
C GLU A 129 -1.87 -8.47 -1.62
N VAL A 130 -2.10 -7.21 -1.21
CA VAL A 130 -2.58 -6.15 -2.10
C VAL A 130 -1.53 -5.82 -3.16
N LEU A 131 -0.28 -5.57 -2.76
CA LEU A 131 0.81 -5.23 -3.68
C LEU A 131 1.09 -6.35 -4.67
N GLY A 132 1.07 -7.61 -4.22
CA GLY A 132 1.25 -8.77 -5.08
C GLY A 132 0.17 -8.90 -6.17
N LEU A 133 -1.07 -8.48 -5.87
CA LEU A 133 -2.15 -8.42 -6.86
C LEU A 133 -2.05 -7.17 -7.75
N ALA A 134 -1.72 -6.02 -7.16
CA ALA A 134 -1.61 -4.75 -7.87
C ALA A 134 -0.60 -4.84 -9.02
N VAL A 135 0.61 -5.36 -8.77
CA VAL A 135 1.66 -5.44 -9.81
C VAL A 135 1.33 -6.36 -10.98
N GLN A 136 0.37 -7.28 -10.82
CA GLN A 136 -0.04 -8.17 -11.91
C GLN A 136 -0.84 -7.42 -12.98
N ASN A 137 -1.61 -6.39 -12.60
CA ASN A 137 -2.36 -5.50 -13.48
C ASN A 137 -3.15 -6.21 -14.59
N THR A 138 -3.82 -7.32 -14.27
CA THR A 138 -4.39 -8.18 -15.32
C THR A 138 -5.56 -7.51 -16.04
N ASN A 139 -6.36 -6.69 -15.35
CA ASN A 139 -7.47 -5.97 -15.97
C ASN A 139 -6.97 -4.90 -16.95
N LEU A 140 -5.89 -4.19 -16.59
CA LEU A 140 -5.26 -3.20 -17.47
C LEU A 140 -4.67 -3.87 -18.71
N LYS A 141 -3.99 -5.01 -18.56
CA LYS A 141 -3.48 -5.81 -19.68
C LYS A 141 -4.60 -6.30 -20.60
N ALA A 142 -5.70 -6.78 -20.03
CA ALA A 142 -6.87 -7.19 -20.78
C ALA A 142 -7.47 -6.01 -21.57
N PHE A 143 -7.52 -4.82 -20.97
CA PHE A 143 -7.99 -3.61 -21.64
C PHE A 143 -7.08 -3.22 -22.80
N ALA A 144 -5.76 -3.15 -22.58
CA ALA A 144 -4.78 -2.84 -23.62
C ALA A 144 -4.83 -3.85 -24.77
N LEU A 145 -5.01 -5.14 -24.47
CA LEU A 145 -5.13 -6.19 -25.48
C LEU A 145 -6.43 -6.08 -26.29
N SER A 146 -7.55 -5.80 -25.61
CA SER A 146 -8.87 -5.57 -26.21
C SER A 146 -8.86 -4.38 -27.16
N PHE A 147 -8.45 -3.20 -26.69
CA PHE A 147 -8.53 -1.96 -27.48
C PHE A 147 -7.32 -1.73 -28.39
N GLY A 148 -6.27 -2.55 -28.28
CA GLY A 148 -5.12 -2.56 -29.18
C GLY A 148 -5.24 -3.69 -30.21
N GLN A 149 -4.64 -4.84 -29.90
CA GLN A 149 -4.45 -5.93 -30.86
C GLN A 149 -5.76 -6.56 -31.33
N ALA A 150 -6.74 -6.74 -30.43
CA ALA A 150 -8.03 -7.33 -30.82
C ALA A 150 -8.84 -6.38 -31.70
N ALA A 151 -8.84 -5.07 -31.39
CA ALA A 151 -9.44 -4.05 -32.25
C ALA A 151 -8.79 -4.00 -33.65
N ALA A 152 -7.45 -4.09 -33.72
CA ALA A 152 -6.73 -4.16 -35.00
C ALA A 152 -7.10 -5.42 -35.80
N ALA A 153 -7.22 -6.58 -35.15
CA ALA A 153 -7.65 -7.81 -35.81
C ALA A 153 -9.08 -7.71 -36.37
N LEU A 154 -9.99 -7.00 -35.71
CA LEU A 154 -11.33 -6.74 -36.25
C LEU A 154 -11.31 -5.78 -37.44
N ALA A 155 -10.45 -4.76 -37.43
CA ALA A 155 -10.28 -3.88 -38.58
C ALA A 155 -9.73 -4.64 -39.81
N ASP A 156 -8.79 -5.58 -39.60
CA ASP A 156 -8.30 -6.46 -40.66
C ASP A 156 -9.40 -7.40 -41.20
N MET A 157 -10.30 -7.86 -40.32
CA MET A 157 -11.44 -8.68 -40.70
C MET A 157 -12.43 -7.88 -41.54
N GLU A 158 -12.77 -6.64 -41.13
CA GLU A 158 -13.58 -5.72 -41.91
C GLU A 158 -12.97 -5.48 -43.29
N LYS A 159 -11.66 -5.20 -43.36
CA LYS A 159 -10.94 -5.02 -44.62
C LYS A 159 -11.04 -6.24 -45.52
N SER A 160 -10.97 -7.44 -44.96
CA SER A 160 -11.12 -8.70 -45.71
C SER A 160 -12.55 -8.91 -46.23
N LEU A 161 -13.55 -8.39 -45.51
CA LEU A 161 -14.96 -8.46 -45.90
C LEU A 161 -15.41 -7.31 -46.81
N ARG A 162 -14.62 -6.24 -46.91
CA ARG A 162 -14.92 -5.00 -47.66
C ARG A 162 -15.48 -5.24 -49.07
N PRO A 163 -14.91 -6.13 -49.91
CA PRO A 163 -15.44 -6.35 -51.25
C PRO A 163 -16.88 -6.87 -51.27
N LEU A 164 -17.29 -7.61 -50.24
CA LEU A 164 -18.66 -8.12 -50.08
C LEU A 164 -19.59 -7.08 -49.45
N LEU A 165 -19.05 -6.25 -48.55
CA LEU A 165 -19.81 -5.20 -47.86
C LEU A 165 -20.17 -4.03 -48.79
N ASP A 166 -19.29 -3.70 -49.73
CA ASP A 166 -19.49 -2.62 -50.71
C ASP A 166 -20.33 -3.08 -51.93
N GLY A 167 -20.69 -4.36 -52.00
CA GLY A 167 -21.51 -4.95 -53.05
C GLY A 167 -23.00 -4.66 -52.95
N ALA A 168 -23.79 -5.22 -53.88
CA ALA A 168 -25.26 -5.15 -53.80
C ALA A 168 -25.77 -5.85 -52.53
N ALA A 169 -26.92 -5.42 -52.00
CA ALA A 169 -27.54 -5.96 -50.78
C ALA A 169 -28.11 -7.39 -50.95
N ASP A 170 -27.24 -8.33 -51.30
CA ASP A 170 -27.54 -9.72 -51.58
C ASP A 170 -27.23 -10.63 -50.39
N LYS A 171 -27.28 -11.95 -50.60
CA LYS A 171 -27.07 -12.93 -49.52
C LYS A 171 -25.63 -12.88 -48.98
N PRO A 172 -24.56 -12.89 -49.80
CA PRO A 172 -23.19 -12.67 -49.34
C PRO A 172 -23.00 -11.39 -48.52
N ALA A 173 -23.49 -10.24 -48.99
CA ALA A 173 -23.38 -8.97 -48.26
C ALA A 173 -24.01 -9.06 -46.86
N ARG A 174 -25.19 -9.68 -46.74
CA ARG A 174 -25.86 -9.91 -45.44
C ARG A 174 -25.07 -10.83 -44.50
N GLN A 175 -24.41 -11.86 -45.03
CA GLN A 175 -23.57 -12.74 -44.19
C GLN A 175 -22.29 -12.03 -43.73
N ALA A 176 -21.65 -11.25 -44.59
CA ALA A 176 -20.50 -10.43 -44.22
C ALA A 176 -20.86 -9.41 -43.13
N GLN A 177 -21.97 -8.69 -43.28
CA GLN A 177 -22.49 -7.77 -42.26
C GLN A 177 -22.77 -8.47 -40.94
N ARG A 178 -23.42 -9.65 -40.97
CA ARG A 178 -23.69 -10.43 -39.77
C ARG A 178 -22.42 -10.87 -39.07
N ALA A 179 -21.43 -11.37 -39.82
CA ALA A 179 -20.14 -11.79 -39.26
C ALA A 179 -19.44 -10.62 -38.55
N LEU A 180 -19.38 -9.45 -39.18
CA LEU A 180 -18.75 -8.27 -38.59
C LEU A 180 -19.51 -7.77 -37.36
N ALA A 181 -20.85 -7.70 -37.43
CA ALA A 181 -21.68 -7.24 -36.32
C ALA A 181 -21.54 -8.13 -35.06
N GLU A 182 -21.53 -9.46 -35.24
CA GLU A 182 -21.35 -10.39 -34.12
C GLU A 182 -19.93 -10.36 -33.57
N ALA A 183 -18.91 -10.13 -34.41
CA ALA A 183 -17.53 -9.96 -33.95
C ALA A 183 -17.37 -8.67 -33.11
N LEU A 184 -17.96 -7.57 -33.56
CA LEU A 184 -18.02 -6.30 -32.81
C LEU A 184 -18.84 -6.43 -31.51
N ARG A 185 -19.86 -7.28 -31.50
CA ARG A 185 -20.60 -7.62 -30.27
C ARG A 185 -19.68 -8.25 -29.23
N ILE A 186 -18.84 -9.22 -29.61
CA ILE A 186 -17.85 -9.82 -28.69
C ILE A 186 -16.94 -8.72 -28.13
N GLN A 187 -16.39 -7.86 -28.98
CA GLN A 187 -15.53 -6.76 -28.57
C GLN A 187 -16.21 -5.81 -27.56
N SER A 188 -17.49 -5.50 -27.78
CA SER A 188 -18.28 -4.65 -26.87
C SER A 188 -18.48 -5.29 -25.49
N LEU A 189 -18.45 -6.62 -25.39
CA LEU A 189 -18.60 -7.34 -24.14
C LEU A 189 -17.30 -7.37 -23.32
N HIS A 190 -16.13 -7.11 -23.93
CA HIS A 190 -14.85 -7.15 -23.22
C HIS A 190 -14.82 -6.16 -22.04
N ALA A 191 -15.25 -4.91 -22.23
CA ALA A 191 -15.22 -3.91 -21.17
C ALA A 191 -16.08 -4.32 -19.96
N ALA A 192 -17.27 -4.86 -20.20
CA ALA A 192 -18.14 -5.36 -19.14
C ALA A 192 -17.50 -6.56 -18.41
N HIS A 193 -16.87 -7.48 -19.15
CA HIS A 193 -16.21 -8.65 -18.57
C HIS A 193 -14.99 -8.26 -17.73
N ILE A 194 -14.16 -7.34 -18.22
CA ILE A 194 -12.95 -6.83 -17.54
C ILE A 194 -13.27 -6.15 -16.21
N MET A 195 -14.42 -5.49 -16.08
CA MET A 195 -14.82 -4.77 -14.86
C MET A 195 -15.70 -5.60 -13.91
N GLU A 196 -16.14 -6.77 -14.35
CA GLU A 196 -17.05 -7.60 -13.57
C GLU A 196 -16.35 -8.17 -12.33
N LYS A 197 -17.06 -8.19 -11.21
CA LYS A 197 -16.50 -8.59 -9.90
C LYS A 197 -16.84 -10.03 -9.53
N THR A 198 -17.82 -10.62 -10.21
CA THR A 198 -18.43 -11.90 -9.82
C THR A 198 -18.33 -12.95 -10.92
N ASP A 199 -17.86 -14.14 -10.56
CA ASP A 199 -17.73 -15.26 -11.51
C ASP A 199 -19.04 -15.61 -12.22
N PRO A 200 -20.23 -15.65 -11.57
CA PRO A 200 -21.47 -15.97 -12.27
C PRO A 200 -21.84 -14.98 -13.38
N ARG A 201 -21.50 -13.70 -13.22
CA ARG A 201 -21.72 -12.68 -14.26
C ARG A 201 -20.69 -12.81 -15.38
N MET A 202 -19.42 -13.08 -15.05
CA MET A 202 -18.39 -13.36 -16.04
C MET A 202 -18.75 -14.59 -16.89
N ASP A 203 -19.24 -15.67 -16.26
CA ASP A 203 -19.75 -16.87 -16.95
C ASP A 203 -20.87 -16.53 -17.93
N ALA A 204 -21.80 -15.64 -17.54
CA ALA A 204 -22.90 -15.22 -18.40
C ALA A 204 -22.38 -14.43 -19.61
N LEU A 205 -21.45 -13.49 -19.41
CA LEU A 205 -20.82 -12.73 -20.49
C LEU A 205 -20.04 -13.64 -21.44
N GLU A 206 -19.31 -14.64 -20.93
CA GLU A 206 -18.59 -15.62 -21.76
C GLU A 206 -19.53 -16.49 -22.58
N LYS A 207 -20.68 -16.90 -22.01
CA LYS A 207 -21.73 -17.59 -22.78
C LYS A 207 -22.26 -16.70 -23.89
N ASP A 208 -22.38 -15.40 -23.67
CA ASP A 208 -22.82 -14.44 -24.70
C ASP A 208 -21.77 -14.28 -25.81
N MET A 209 -20.49 -14.18 -25.44
CA MET A 209 -19.36 -14.17 -26.39
C MET A 209 -19.31 -15.45 -27.22
N ALA A 210 -19.49 -16.62 -26.60
CA ALA A 210 -19.49 -17.92 -27.30
C ALA A 210 -20.67 -18.06 -28.28
N ARG A 211 -21.85 -17.51 -27.95
CA ARG A 211 -22.98 -17.48 -28.87
C ARG A 211 -22.71 -16.58 -30.08
N ALA A 212 -22.13 -15.41 -29.85
CA ALA A 212 -21.71 -14.52 -30.92
C ALA A 212 -20.62 -15.16 -31.80
N ASP A 213 -19.63 -15.85 -31.21
CA ASP A 213 -18.58 -16.58 -31.95
C ASP A 213 -19.15 -17.62 -32.91
N LYS A 214 -20.07 -18.46 -32.41
CA LYS A 214 -20.78 -19.43 -33.26
C LYS A 214 -21.49 -18.74 -34.43
N ALA A 215 -22.09 -17.57 -34.20
CA ALA A 215 -22.77 -16.81 -35.24
C ALA A 215 -21.79 -16.23 -36.28
N VAL A 216 -20.63 -15.72 -35.85
CA VAL A 216 -19.57 -15.26 -36.76
C VAL A 216 -19.10 -16.40 -37.65
N ARG A 217 -18.72 -17.54 -37.05
CA ARG A 217 -18.21 -18.71 -37.79
C ARG A 217 -19.24 -19.24 -38.78
N THR A 218 -20.51 -19.30 -38.39
CA THR A 218 -21.60 -19.74 -39.26
C THR A 218 -21.76 -18.79 -40.46
N ALA A 219 -21.73 -17.48 -40.23
CA ALA A 219 -21.86 -16.48 -41.28
C ALA A 219 -20.67 -16.52 -42.24
N LEU A 220 -19.44 -16.62 -41.74
CA LEU A 220 -18.23 -16.73 -42.56
C LEU A 220 -18.19 -18.05 -43.36
N ALA A 221 -18.62 -19.16 -42.77
CA ALA A 221 -18.72 -20.44 -43.49
C ALA A 221 -19.73 -20.36 -44.64
N ALA A 222 -20.84 -19.63 -44.47
CA ALA A 222 -21.85 -19.44 -45.53
C ALA A 222 -21.34 -18.62 -46.73
N LEU A 223 -20.22 -17.90 -46.60
CA LEU A 223 -19.54 -17.19 -47.69
C LEU A 223 -18.61 -18.10 -48.51
N GLY A 224 -18.33 -19.33 -48.04
CA GLY A 224 -17.44 -20.26 -48.74
C GLY A 224 -16.03 -19.69 -48.94
N LYS A 225 -15.53 -19.73 -50.19
CA LYS A 225 -14.16 -19.26 -50.52
C LYS A 225 -13.97 -17.77 -50.24
N ASP A 226 -15.02 -16.96 -50.44
CA ASP A 226 -14.95 -15.51 -50.25
C ASP A 226 -14.84 -15.13 -48.76
N GLY A 227 -15.24 -16.03 -47.85
CA GLY A 227 -15.10 -15.86 -46.40
C GLY A 227 -13.77 -16.37 -45.81
N ALA A 228 -12.95 -17.08 -46.59
CA ALA A 228 -11.80 -17.81 -46.05
C ALA A 228 -10.73 -16.89 -45.43
N SER A 229 -10.43 -15.76 -46.08
CA SER A 229 -9.47 -14.77 -45.55
C SER A 229 -9.98 -14.15 -44.25
N ALA A 230 -11.25 -13.73 -44.22
CA ALA A 230 -11.88 -13.15 -43.04
C ALA A 230 -11.95 -14.15 -41.87
N LEU A 231 -12.20 -15.44 -42.15
CA LEU A 231 -12.15 -16.50 -41.14
C LEU A 231 -10.76 -16.64 -40.52
N ALA A 232 -9.70 -16.68 -41.34
CA ALA A 232 -8.34 -16.77 -40.83
C ALA A 232 -7.94 -15.56 -39.97
N VAL A 233 -8.43 -14.36 -40.29
CA VAL A 233 -8.27 -13.17 -39.45
C VAL A 233 -9.07 -13.30 -38.15
N TYR A 234 -10.31 -13.73 -38.24
CA TYR A 234 -11.18 -13.93 -37.08
C TYR A 234 -10.63 -14.95 -36.09
N GLU A 235 -9.98 -16.03 -36.53
CA GLU A 235 -9.32 -16.97 -35.61
C GLU A 235 -8.24 -16.30 -34.75
N ARG A 236 -7.50 -15.34 -35.32
CA ARG A 236 -6.50 -14.57 -34.56
C ARG A 236 -7.18 -13.69 -33.52
N TYR A 237 -8.26 -13.00 -33.91
CA TYR A 237 -9.10 -12.25 -32.98
C TYR A 237 -9.62 -13.15 -31.85
N TRP A 238 -10.13 -14.34 -32.17
CA TRP A 238 -10.69 -15.26 -31.17
C TRP A 238 -9.64 -15.78 -30.19
N LYS A 239 -8.39 -16.00 -30.66
CA LYS A 239 -7.27 -16.29 -29.77
C LYS A 239 -7.00 -15.15 -28.79
N LEU A 240 -6.97 -13.91 -29.28
CA LEU A 240 -6.82 -12.71 -28.44
C LEU A 240 -7.96 -12.57 -27.43
N ASN A 241 -9.21 -12.86 -27.84
CA ASN A 241 -10.36 -12.90 -26.93
C ASN A 241 -10.12 -13.91 -25.79
N GLY A 242 -9.57 -15.09 -26.07
CA GLY A 242 -9.22 -16.06 -25.03
C GLY A 242 -8.21 -15.53 -24.02
N GLU A 243 -7.18 -14.81 -24.49
CA GLU A 243 -6.18 -14.16 -23.63
C GLU A 243 -6.80 -13.03 -22.79
N ILE A 244 -7.66 -12.20 -23.39
CA ILE A 244 -8.41 -11.12 -22.71
C ILE A 244 -9.29 -11.69 -21.59
N VAL A 245 -10.07 -12.72 -21.88
CA VAL A 245 -10.95 -13.38 -20.90
C VAL A 245 -10.13 -14.01 -19.78
N GLY A 246 -9.01 -14.66 -20.09
CA GLY A 246 -8.11 -15.25 -19.11
C GLY A 246 -7.48 -14.23 -18.16
N LEU A 247 -7.05 -13.08 -18.68
CA LEU A 247 -6.53 -11.97 -17.87
C LEU A 247 -7.62 -11.33 -17.02
N SER A 248 -8.80 -11.12 -17.60
CA SER A 248 -9.96 -10.58 -16.91
C SER A 248 -10.38 -11.47 -15.73
N ARG A 249 -10.40 -12.80 -15.89
CA ARG A 249 -10.73 -13.77 -14.81
C ARG A 249 -9.80 -13.73 -13.61
N GLN A 250 -8.52 -13.40 -13.82
CA GLN A 250 -7.60 -13.21 -12.69
C GLN A 250 -7.99 -12.00 -11.83
N ASN A 251 -8.56 -10.98 -12.48
CA ASN A 251 -9.21 -9.82 -11.90
C ASN A 251 -8.40 -9.13 -10.79
N THR A 252 -7.09 -9.01 -10.99
CA THR A 252 -6.19 -8.65 -9.89
C THR A 252 -6.36 -7.21 -9.44
N ASN A 253 -6.70 -6.28 -10.35
CA ASN A 253 -6.94 -4.88 -10.02
C ASN A 253 -8.19 -4.68 -9.16
N VAL A 254 -9.29 -5.36 -9.49
CA VAL A 254 -10.53 -5.28 -8.68
C VAL A 254 -10.30 -5.90 -7.30
N ARG A 255 -9.63 -7.06 -7.26
CA ARG A 255 -9.33 -7.77 -6.00
C ARG A 255 -8.39 -6.96 -5.10
N SER A 256 -7.32 -6.39 -5.66
CA SER A 256 -6.40 -5.54 -4.90
C SER A 256 -7.10 -4.29 -4.38
N PHE A 257 -7.96 -3.67 -5.20
CA PHE A 257 -8.75 -2.51 -4.79
C PHE A 257 -9.72 -2.82 -3.65
N THR A 258 -10.48 -3.93 -3.73
CA THR A 258 -11.38 -4.35 -2.63
C THR A 258 -10.60 -4.63 -1.34
N LEU A 259 -9.48 -5.35 -1.42
CA LEU A 259 -8.65 -5.65 -0.25
C LEU A 259 -8.07 -4.38 0.39
N SER A 260 -7.61 -3.44 -0.43
CA SER A 260 -7.12 -2.12 -0.01
C SER A 260 -8.18 -1.35 0.77
N LEU A 261 -9.38 -1.22 0.21
CA LEU A 261 -10.46 -0.44 0.82
C LEU A 261 -11.02 -1.09 2.10
N GLU A 262 -11.14 -2.42 2.14
CA GLU A 262 -11.83 -3.09 3.24
C GLU A 262 -10.88 -3.53 4.35
N ARG A 263 -9.96 -4.45 4.06
CA ARG A 263 -9.11 -5.09 5.08
C ARG A 263 -7.93 -4.18 5.44
N LYS A 264 -7.30 -3.55 4.45
CA LYS A 264 -6.10 -2.74 4.70
C LYS A 264 -6.42 -1.44 5.44
N THR A 265 -7.51 -0.75 5.09
CA THR A 265 -7.98 0.44 5.84
C THR A 265 -8.20 0.15 7.32
N LYS A 266 -8.78 -1.02 7.65
CA LYS A 266 -8.98 -1.44 9.05
C LYS A 266 -7.65 -1.71 9.77
N ALA A 267 -6.72 -2.40 9.11
CA ALA A 267 -5.40 -2.65 9.68
C ALA A 267 -4.59 -1.36 9.89
N LEU A 268 -4.67 -0.40 8.95
CA LEU A 268 -4.06 0.93 9.08
C LEU A 268 -4.62 1.69 10.28
N ALA A 269 -5.95 1.68 10.45
CA ALA A 269 -6.59 2.34 11.59
C ALA A 269 -6.15 1.74 12.94
N ALA A 270 -6.01 0.41 13.02
CA ALA A 270 -5.51 -0.26 14.23
C ALA A 270 -4.06 0.14 14.55
N CYS A 271 -3.21 0.24 13.53
CA CYS A 271 -1.83 0.71 13.68
C CYS A 271 -1.76 2.16 14.16
N ASP A 272 -2.50 3.08 13.53
CA ASP A 272 -2.52 4.50 13.89
C ASP A 272 -3.06 4.72 15.31
N GLU A 273 -4.06 3.94 15.73
CA GLU A 273 -4.55 3.99 17.12
C GLU A 273 -3.49 3.50 18.11
N ALA A 274 -2.83 2.38 17.83
CA ALA A 274 -1.76 1.87 18.70
C ALA A 274 -0.61 2.90 18.84
N LEU A 275 -0.23 3.55 17.73
CA LEU A 275 0.79 4.61 17.73
C LEU A 275 0.33 5.86 18.49
N ARG A 276 -0.94 6.27 18.38
CA ARG A 276 -1.49 7.39 19.17
C ARG A 276 -1.45 7.12 20.67
N VAL A 277 -1.83 5.91 21.08
CA VAL A 277 -1.78 5.51 22.50
C VAL A 277 -0.34 5.51 23.01
N LEU A 278 0.60 5.02 22.21
CA LEU A 278 2.03 5.05 22.53
C LEU A 278 2.57 6.49 22.64
N GLU A 279 2.23 7.35 21.68
CA GLU A 279 2.61 8.76 21.66
C GLU A 279 2.07 9.51 22.90
N LYS A 280 0.82 9.26 23.27
CA LYS A 280 0.19 9.82 24.47
C LYS A 280 0.96 9.41 25.73
N ASN A 281 1.32 8.14 25.87
CA ASN A 281 2.09 7.64 27.02
C ASN A 281 3.45 8.34 27.15
N ILE A 282 4.16 8.53 26.02
CA ILE A 282 5.45 9.23 25.99
C ILE A 282 5.30 10.69 26.43
N ARG A 283 4.25 11.38 25.97
CA ARG A 283 3.97 12.78 26.34
C ARG A 283 3.63 12.94 27.82
N GLU A 284 2.80 12.06 28.38
CA GLU A 284 2.45 12.06 29.81
C GLU A 284 3.69 11.85 30.69
N ARG A 285 4.63 10.99 30.25
CA ARG A 285 5.92 10.80 30.93
C ARG A 285 6.83 12.02 30.85
N MET A 286 6.82 12.78 29.76
CA MET A 286 7.54 14.05 29.70
C MET A 286 6.99 15.08 30.69
N ALA A 287 5.66 15.25 30.74
CA ALA A 287 5.01 16.22 31.61
C ALA A 287 5.24 15.94 33.11
N THR A 288 5.17 14.66 33.51
CA THR A 288 5.41 14.23 34.90
C THR A 288 6.88 14.35 35.33
N LYS A 289 7.83 14.26 34.40
CA LYS A 289 9.27 14.43 34.69
C LYS A 289 9.71 15.89 34.66
N ALA A 290 9.04 16.76 33.90
CA ALA A 290 9.32 18.19 33.87
C ALA A 290 8.80 18.95 35.11
N THR A 291 7.91 18.34 35.90
CA THR A 291 7.28 18.93 37.09
C THR A 291 7.87 18.45 38.42
N ARG A 292 8.85 17.53 38.38
CA ARG A 292 9.59 17.01 39.54
C ARG A 292 11.02 17.52 39.52
#